data_AF-A0A534PX46-F1
#
_entry.id   AF-A0A534PX46-F1
#
_cell.length_a   1.000
_cell.length_b   1.000
_cell.length_c   1.000
_cell.angle_alpha   90.00
_cell.angle_beta   90.00
_cell.angle_gamma   90.00
#
_symmetry.space_group_name_H-M   'P 1'
#
loop_
_entity.id
_entity.type
_entity.pdbx_description
1 polymer ?
#
loop_
_entity_poly.entity_id
_entity_poly.type
_entity_poly.pdbx_seq_one_letter_code
_entity_poly.pdbx_strand_id
1 'polypeptide(L)'
;MDTQVQITDARDPRRLRELMDRAEMLAREHGLRSVVVGLAGFEGDTLFPEIVDYIESALRVDDSVFRLTRERVVLLLTDVDSEKASSIVHRLLGEFRENFPSASEPAVGLGFFEVAPGTVDVSVKSVLPNLFATPPKSH
;
A
#
# COMPACT_ATOMS: atom_id res chain seq x y z
N MET A 1 24.71 -24.03 -14.73
CA MET A 1 23.91 -23.72 -13.53
C MET A 1 23.13 -22.47 -13.87
N ASP A 2 22.00 -22.67 -14.53
CA ASP A 2 21.10 -21.59 -14.91
C ASP A 2 20.34 -21.13 -13.67
N THR A 3 20.75 -19.97 -13.15
CA THR A 3 19.96 -19.22 -12.18
C THR A 3 18.72 -18.73 -12.92
N GLN A 4 17.65 -19.52 -12.90
CA GLN A 4 16.32 -19.03 -13.25
C GLN A 4 15.97 -17.93 -12.26
N VAL A 5 16.13 -16.67 -12.70
CA VAL A 5 15.47 -15.53 -12.09
C VAL A 5 13.97 -15.79 -12.27
N GLN A 6 13.33 -16.32 -11.23
CA GLN A 6 11.88 -16.32 -11.17
C GLN A 6 11.46 -14.85 -11.19
N ILE A 7 10.94 -14.42 -12.34
CA ILE A 7 10.20 -13.18 -12.43
C ILE A 7 8.93 -13.42 -11.64
N THR A 8 9.00 -13.21 -10.32
CA THR A 8 7.85 -13.30 -9.44
C THR A 8 6.89 -12.22 -9.88
N ASP A 9 5.77 -12.63 -10.47
CA ASP A 9 4.70 -11.73 -10.88
C ASP A 9 4.38 -10.81 -9.71
N ALA A 10 4.40 -9.50 -9.94
CA ALA A 10 4.13 -8.50 -8.91
C ALA A 10 2.75 -8.66 -8.26
N ARG A 11 1.88 -9.49 -8.86
CA ARG A 11 0.53 -9.83 -8.40
C ARG A 11 0.42 -11.21 -7.73
N ASP A 12 1.52 -11.91 -7.48
CA ASP A 12 1.49 -13.22 -6.82
C ASP A 12 0.87 -13.13 -5.42
N PRO A 13 -0.23 -13.85 -5.13
CA PRO A 13 -0.86 -13.87 -3.80
C PRO A 13 0.08 -14.26 -2.66
N ARG A 14 1.16 -15.00 -2.95
CA ARG A 14 2.20 -15.36 -1.98
C ARG A 14 2.92 -14.13 -1.45
N ARG A 15 3.20 -13.16 -2.31
CA ARG A 15 3.91 -11.93 -1.95
C ARG A 15 3.06 -11.04 -1.03
N LEU A 16 1.75 -11.00 -1.25
CA LEU A 16 0.85 -10.30 -0.33
C LEU A 16 0.81 -10.97 1.05
N ARG A 17 0.88 -12.31 1.11
CA ARG A 17 1.01 -13.01 2.38
C ARG A 17 2.34 -12.69 3.07
N GLU A 18 3.45 -12.72 2.33
CA GLU A 18 4.77 -12.35 2.84
C GLU A 18 4.79 -10.93 3.44
N LEU A 19 4.04 -9.98 2.87
CA LEU A 19 3.87 -8.64 3.45
C LEU A 19 3.17 -8.66 4.80
N MET A 20 2.13 -9.48 4.96
CA MET A 20 1.43 -9.62 6.24
C MET A 20 2.33 -10.31 7.27
N ASP A 21 3.03 -11.38 6.86
CA ASP A 21 3.98 -12.09 7.71
C ASP A 21 5.10 -11.15 8.18
N ARG A 22 5.59 -10.27 7.29
CA ARG A 22 6.58 -9.24 7.64
C ARG A 22 6.04 -8.24 8.64
N ALA A 23 4.82 -7.73 8.45
CA ALA A 23 4.20 -6.79 9.38
C ALA A 23 4.03 -7.41 10.78
N GLU A 24 3.59 -8.68 10.83
CA GLU A 24 3.45 -9.42 12.08
C GLU A 24 4.80 -9.69 12.75
N MET A 25 5.82 -10.09 11.98
CA MET A 25 7.19 -10.29 12.47
C MET A 25 7.75 -9.00 13.08
N LEU A 26 7.60 -7.85 12.41
CA LEU A 26 8.03 -6.54 12.93
C LEU A 26 7.34 -6.20 14.26
N ALA A 27 6.03 -6.45 14.36
CA ALA A 27 5.27 -6.20 15.57
C ALA A 27 5.65 -7.14 16.72
N ARG A 28 5.88 -8.42 16.44
CA ARG A 28 6.15 -9.45 17.45
C ARG A 28 7.60 -9.45 17.92
N GLU A 29 8.55 -9.34 17.01
CA GLU A 29 9.98 -9.54 17.30
C GLU A 29 10.68 -8.22 17.62
N HIS A 30 10.22 -7.11 17.02
CA HIS A 30 10.84 -5.80 17.18
C HIS A 30 9.97 -4.79 17.93
N GLY A 31 8.73 -5.14 18.26
CA GLY A 31 7.78 -4.21 18.90
C GLY A 31 7.44 -3.01 18.02
N LEU A 32 7.66 -3.11 16.70
CA LEU A 32 7.44 -2.03 15.75
C LEU A 32 6.02 -2.06 15.21
N ARG A 33 5.40 -0.88 15.08
CA ARG A 33 4.11 -0.75 14.43
C ARG A 33 4.29 -0.66 12.93
N SER A 34 3.41 -1.32 12.20
CA SER A 34 3.34 -1.20 10.74
C SER A 34 1.90 -0.88 10.34
N VAL A 35 1.71 -0.14 9.26
CA VAL A 35 0.38 0.15 8.72
C VAL A 35 0.31 -0.39 7.30
N VAL A 36 -0.69 -1.22 7.07
CA VAL A 36 -1.09 -1.65 5.74
C VAL A 36 -2.08 -0.61 5.19
N VAL A 37 -1.79 -0.05 4.03
CA VAL A 37 -2.64 0.97 3.38
C VAL A 37 -3.19 0.42 2.07
N GLY A 38 -4.50 0.51 1.88
CA GLY A 38 -5.15 0.25 0.59
C GLY A 38 -5.30 1.55 -0.18
N LEU A 39 -4.87 1.55 -1.45
CA LEU A 39 -5.18 2.61 -2.39
C LEU A 39 -6.02 2.02 -3.51
N ALA A 40 -7.18 2.65 -3.77
CA ALA A 40 -8.07 2.28 -4.87
C ALA A 40 -8.33 3.48 -5.79
N GLY A 41 -8.11 3.32 -7.08
CA GLY A 41 -8.51 4.26 -8.12
C GLY A 41 -9.87 3.90 -8.72
N PHE A 42 -10.36 4.76 -9.61
CA PHE A 42 -11.53 4.46 -10.43
C PHE A 42 -11.22 3.42 -11.50
N GLU A 43 -12.23 2.64 -11.88
CA GLU A 43 -12.12 1.75 -13.03
C GLU A 43 -11.81 2.56 -14.29
N GLY A 44 -10.74 2.18 -15.00
CA GLY A 44 -10.27 2.90 -16.18
C GLY A 44 -9.45 4.16 -15.89
N ASP A 45 -9.14 4.47 -14.63
CA ASP A 45 -8.24 5.56 -14.28
C ASP A 45 -6.83 5.29 -14.82
N THR A 46 -6.41 6.12 -15.76
CA THR A 46 -5.08 6.04 -16.39
C THR A 46 -3.99 6.70 -15.55
N LEU A 47 -4.36 7.60 -14.64
CA LEU A 47 -3.41 8.28 -13.74
C LEU A 47 -3.05 7.40 -12.54
N PHE A 48 -3.94 6.49 -12.13
CA PHE A 48 -3.70 5.63 -10.97
C PHE A 48 -2.36 4.87 -11.03
N PRO A 49 -1.97 4.22 -12.14
CA PRO A 49 -0.65 3.61 -12.25
C PRO A 49 0.51 4.60 -12.03
N GLU A 50 0.41 5.82 -12.57
CA GLU A 50 1.45 6.86 -12.42
C GLU A 50 1.57 7.33 -10.97
N ILE A 51 0.44 7.45 -10.26
CA ILE A 51 0.41 7.77 -8.82
C ILE A 51 1.11 6.67 -8.02
N VAL A 52 0.83 5.41 -8.33
CA VAL A 52 1.46 4.28 -7.64
C VAL A 52 2.97 4.26 -7.92
N ASP A 53 3.39 4.47 -9.17
CA ASP A 53 4.80 4.55 -9.54
C ASP A 53 5.52 5.68 -8.78
N TYR A 54 4.87 6.84 -8.68
CA TYR A 54 5.38 7.97 -7.90
C TYR A 54 5.53 7.63 -6.42
N ILE A 55 4.48 7.09 -5.79
CA ILE A 55 4.50 6.67 -4.39
C ILE A 55 5.61 5.66 -4.16
N GLU A 56 5.69 4.60 -4.98
CA GLU A 56 6.72 3.57 -4.90
C GLU A 56 8.13 4.16 -4.94
N SER A 57 8.37 5.18 -5.77
CA SER A 57 9.65 5.88 -5.85
C SER A 57 10.01 6.74 -4.64
N ALA A 58 9.01 7.19 -3.87
CA ALA A 58 9.16 8.09 -2.73
C ALA A 58 9.14 7.37 -1.37
N LEU A 59 8.84 6.06 -1.37
CA LEU A 59 8.82 5.23 -0.18
C LEU A 59 10.23 4.90 0.34
N ARG A 60 10.31 4.57 1.64
CA ARG A 60 11.56 4.11 2.24
C ARG A 60 11.88 2.71 1.73
N VAL A 61 13.15 2.32 1.81
CA VAL A 61 13.62 0.97 1.43
C VAL A 61 12.87 -0.13 2.18
N ASP A 62 12.50 0.13 3.44
CA ASP A 62 11.78 -0.85 4.25
C ASP A 62 10.26 -0.90 3.98
N ASP A 63 9.70 0.13 3.35
CA ASP A 63 8.30 0.14 2.94
C ASP A 63 8.12 -0.69 1.66
N SER A 64 6.90 -1.07 1.33
CA SER A 64 6.67 -1.94 0.18
C SER A 64 5.34 -1.66 -0.52
N VAL A 65 5.33 -1.85 -1.85
CA VAL A 65 4.13 -1.73 -2.69
C VAL A 65 3.78 -3.08 -3.29
N PHE A 66 2.51 -3.45 -3.21
CA PHE A 66 1.95 -4.63 -3.85
C PHE A 66 0.75 -4.25 -4.70
N ARG A 67 0.82 -4.55 -6.00
CA ARG A 67 -0.25 -4.25 -6.94
C ARG A 67 -1.23 -5.42 -6.99
N LEU A 68 -2.45 -5.23 -6.49
CA LEU A 68 -3.51 -6.23 -6.57
C LEU A 68 -4.11 -6.29 -7.98
N THR A 69 -4.47 -5.12 -8.50
CA THR A 69 -5.08 -4.95 -9.82
C THR A 69 -4.53 -3.68 -10.45
N ARG A 70 -5.05 -3.28 -11.61
CA ARG A 70 -4.62 -2.02 -12.25
C ARG A 70 -5.05 -0.81 -11.42
N GLU A 71 -6.15 -0.90 -10.68
CA GLU A 71 -6.76 0.18 -9.92
C GLU A 71 -6.71 -0.04 -8.41
N ARG A 72 -6.03 -1.08 -7.92
CA ARG A 72 -5.91 -1.36 -6.48
C ARG A 72 -4.51 -1.77 -6.10
N VAL A 73 -3.96 -1.13 -5.08
CA VAL A 73 -2.66 -1.48 -4.51
C VAL A 73 -2.71 -1.50 -2.99
N VAL A 74 -1.76 -2.23 -2.42
CA VAL A 74 -1.53 -2.32 -0.99
C VAL A 74 -0.12 -1.79 -0.73
N LEU A 75 0.00 -0.85 0.20
CA LEU A 75 1.27 -0.39 0.74
C LEU A 75 1.48 -1.00 2.11
N LEU A 76 2.70 -1.36 2.43
CA LEU A 76 3.14 -1.63 3.79
C LEU A 76 4.08 -0.49 4.21
N LEU A 77 3.66 0.30 5.19
CA LEU A 77 4.48 1.33 5.81
C LEU A 77 4.96 0.81 7.17
N THR A 78 6.27 0.83 7.38
CA THR A 78 6.91 0.27 8.57
C THR A 78 7.33 1.37 9.54
N ASP A 79 7.37 1.05 10.84
CA ASP A 79 7.73 1.98 11.93
C ASP A 79 6.84 3.25 11.96
N VAL A 80 5.54 3.04 11.76
CA VAL A 80 4.53 4.12 11.77
C VAL A 80 3.22 3.62 12.38
N ASP A 81 2.44 4.57 12.92
CA ASP A 81 1.04 4.38 13.28
C ASP A 81 0.10 4.91 12.19
N SER A 82 -1.21 4.69 12.36
CA SER A 82 -2.24 5.08 11.39
C SER A 82 -2.24 6.58 11.07
N GLU A 83 -2.01 7.44 12.06
CA GLU A 83 -1.99 8.89 11.85
C GLU A 83 -0.80 9.30 10.99
N LYS A 84 0.38 8.75 11.29
CA LYS A 84 1.59 9.02 10.53
C LYS A 84 1.52 8.45 9.12
N ALA A 85 0.99 7.23 8.97
CA ALA A 85 0.76 6.61 7.67
C ALA A 85 -0.17 7.46 6.79
N SER A 86 -1.29 7.93 7.36
CA SER A 86 -2.21 8.85 6.68
C SER A 86 -1.53 10.14 6.25
N SER A 87 -0.75 10.77 7.15
CA SER A 87 0.02 11.97 6.83
C SER A 87 1.03 11.74 5.69
N ILE A 88 1.74 10.61 5.68
CA ILE A 88 2.68 10.25 4.61
C ILE A 88 1.96 10.14 3.28
N VAL A 89 0.88 9.37 3.22
CA VAL A 89 0.15 9.13 1.96
C VAL A 89 -0.49 10.42 1.43
N HIS A 90 -1.13 11.21 2.29
CA HIS A 90 -1.69 12.50 1.87
C HIS A 90 -0.62 13.48 1.38
N ARG A 91 0.56 13.50 2.03
CA ARG A 91 1.69 14.31 1.55
C ARG A 91 2.15 13.86 0.18
N LEU A 92 2.35 12.55 -0.05
CA LEU A 92 2.78 12.03 -1.36
C LEU A 92 1.75 12.31 -2.46
N LEU A 93 0.46 12.19 -2.17
CA LEU A 93 -0.60 12.56 -3.11
C LEU A 93 -0.60 14.08 -3.41
N GLY A 94 -0.33 14.92 -2.40
CA GLY A 94 -0.17 16.37 -2.59
C GLY A 94 1.04 16.71 -3.46
N GLU A 95 2.20 16.13 -3.15
CA GLU A 95 3.43 16.31 -3.92
C GLU A 95 3.28 15.82 -5.37
N PHE A 96 2.56 14.71 -5.61
CA PHE A 96 2.21 14.27 -6.96
C PHE A 96 1.42 15.34 -7.72
N ARG A 97 0.39 15.93 -7.08
CA ARG A 97 -0.42 16.99 -7.73
C ARG A 97 0.40 18.23 -8.08
N GLU A 98 1.31 18.63 -7.21
CA GLU A 98 2.18 19.78 -7.45
C GLU A 98 3.15 19.51 -8.61
N ASN A 99 3.68 18.29 -8.69
CA ASN A 99 4.61 17.87 -9.75
C ASN A 99 3.91 17.60 -11.09
N PHE A 100 2.61 17.26 -11.07
CA PHE A 100 1.81 16.97 -12.26
C PHE A 100 0.50 17.78 -12.29
N PRO A 101 0.55 19.12 -12.49
CA PRO A 101 -0.64 19.98 -12.40
C PRO A 101 -1.70 19.71 -13.48
N SER A 102 -1.30 19.07 -14.59
CA SER A 102 -2.21 18.65 -15.68
C SER A 102 -2.97 17.36 -15.38
N ALA A 103 -2.58 16.61 -14.35
CA ALA A 103 -3.34 15.47 -13.88
C ALA A 103 -4.59 15.97 -13.13
N SER A 104 -5.76 15.51 -13.54
CA SER A 104 -7.00 15.69 -12.77
C SER A 104 -6.79 15.28 -11.31
N GLU A 105 -7.52 15.90 -10.37
CA GLU A 105 -7.37 15.59 -8.96
C GLU A 105 -7.48 14.07 -8.73
N PRO A 106 -6.43 13.42 -8.18
CA PRO A 106 -6.37 11.97 -8.10
C PRO A 106 -7.44 11.48 -7.13
N ALA A 107 -8.50 10.94 -7.71
CA ALA A 107 -9.68 10.54 -6.97
C ALA A 107 -9.46 9.11 -6.45
N VAL A 108 -8.70 9.01 -5.35
CA VAL A 108 -8.30 7.73 -4.74
C VAL A 108 -9.08 7.45 -3.44
N GLY A 109 -9.50 6.21 -3.27
CA GLY A 109 -10.01 5.67 -2.00
C GLY A 109 -8.84 5.19 -1.15
N LEU A 110 -8.86 5.56 0.13
CA LEU A 110 -7.85 5.15 1.11
C LEU A 110 -8.48 4.29 2.20
N GLY A 111 -7.79 3.22 2.57
CA GLY A 111 -8.09 2.42 3.75
C GLY A 111 -6.82 2.10 4.52
N PHE A 112 -6.91 2.01 5.84
CA PHE A 112 -5.77 1.81 6.72
C PHE A 112 -6.05 0.64 7.67
N PHE A 113 -5.04 -0.20 7.87
CA PHE A 113 -5.06 -1.29 8.84
C PHE A 113 -3.75 -1.29 9.61
N GLU A 114 -3.81 -0.98 10.90
CA GLU A 114 -2.62 -0.96 11.77
C GLU A 114 -2.33 -2.34 12.34
N VAL A 115 -1.07 -2.74 12.23
CA VAL A 115 -0.49 -3.92 12.87
C VAL A 115 0.39 -3.43 14.01
N ALA A 116 -0.19 -3.40 15.21
CA ALA A 116 0.50 -3.02 16.43
C ALA A 116 1.08 -4.25 17.17
N PRO A 117 2.07 -4.09 18.06
CA PRO A 117 2.53 -5.17 18.94
C PRO A 117 1.36 -5.82 19.69
N GLY A 118 1.27 -7.14 19.60
CA GLY A 118 0.16 -7.92 20.18
C GLY A 118 -1.06 -8.10 19.27
N THR A 119 -1.05 -7.56 18.05
CA THR A 119 -2.06 -7.89 17.03
C THR A 119 -1.92 -9.36 16.63
N VAL A 120 -3.02 -10.10 16.64
CA VAL A 120 -3.10 -11.52 16.25
C VAL A 120 -3.91 -11.69 14.97
N ASP A 121 -3.64 -12.77 14.23
CA ASP A 121 -4.38 -13.17 13.03
C ASP A 121 -4.41 -12.13 11.89
N VAL A 122 -3.26 -11.47 11.64
CA VAL A 122 -3.09 -10.58 10.49
C VAL A 122 -3.07 -11.43 9.22
N SER A 123 -4.20 -11.48 8.53
CA SER A 123 -4.36 -12.29 7.33
C SER A 123 -4.88 -11.44 6.17
N VAL A 124 -4.55 -11.83 4.95
CA VAL A 124 -5.06 -11.19 3.74
C VAL A 124 -6.60 -11.10 3.74
N LYS A 125 -7.28 -12.14 4.25
CA LYS A 125 -8.74 -12.20 4.30
C LYS A 125 -9.35 -11.23 5.31
N SER A 126 -8.66 -10.95 6.41
CA SER A 126 -9.11 -9.98 7.41
C SER A 126 -8.74 -8.55 7.01
N VAL A 127 -7.63 -8.35 6.31
CA VAL A 127 -7.11 -7.02 5.96
C VAL A 127 -7.78 -6.43 4.71
N LEU A 128 -7.84 -7.17 3.60
CA LEU A 128 -8.29 -6.63 2.31
C LEU A 128 -9.71 -6.01 2.33
N PRO A 129 -10.73 -6.63 2.97
CA PRO A 129 -12.05 -6.03 3.01
C PRO A 129 -12.06 -4.66 3.70
N ASN A 130 -11.24 -4.48 4.75
CA ASN A 130 -11.14 -3.22 5.48
C ASN A 130 -10.42 -2.14 4.66
N LEU A 131 -9.38 -2.53 3.91
CA LEU A 131 -8.61 -1.60 3.08
C LEU A 131 -9.41 -1.00 1.91
N PHE A 132 -10.39 -1.73 1.40
CA PHE A 132 -11.16 -1.33 0.21
C PHE A 132 -12.66 -1.13 0.49
N ALA A 133 -13.05 -1.02 1.76
CA ALA A 133 -14.44 -0.75 2.14
C ALA A 133 -14.91 0.64 1.70
N THR A 134 -13.99 1.60 1.63
CA THR A 134 -14.28 2.98 1.19
C THR A 134 -14.05 3.09 -0.32
N PRO A 135 -15.09 3.31 -1.13
CA PRO A 135 -14.91 3.54 -2.57
C PRO A 135 -14.18 4.86 -2.82
N PRO A 136 -13.42 4.98 -3.92
CA PRO A 136 -12.85 6.26 -4.33
C PRO A 136 -13.99 7.27 -4.51
N LYS A 137 -13.81 8.49 -3.98
CA LYS A 137 -14.80 9.57 -4.10
C LYS A 137 -14.38 10.49 -5.23
N SER A 138 -15.27 10.66 -6.21
CA SER A 138 -15.12 11.65 -7.27
C SER A 138 -15.66 12.97 -6.71
N HIS A 139 -14.83 14.01 -6.68
CA HIS A 139 -15.23 15.37 -6.36
C HIS A 139 -15.54 16.14 -7.64
#